data_AF-A0A1C8V706-F1
#
_entry.id   AF-A0A1C8V706-F1
#
_cell.length_a   1.000
_cell.length_b   1.000
_cell.length_c   1.000
_cell.angle_alpha   90.00
_cell.angle_beta   90.00
_cell.angle_gamma   90.00
#
_symmetry.space_group_name_H-M   'P 1'
#
loop_
_entity.id
_entity.type
_entity.pdbx_description
1 polymer ?
#
loop_
_entity_poly.entity_id
_entity_poly.type
_entity_poly.pdbx_seq_one_letter_code
_entity_poly.pdbx_strand_id
1 'polypeptide(L)' 'MSANKAERVIEIDQICGRLYEDRRMRLELMPYRVGYPILKLVYSAATNAIHNVGLNEASLIISKAEVVKGYYCEKMKT' A
#
# COMPACT_ATOMS: atom_id res chain seq x y z
N MET A 1 -10.67 -4.64 6.03
CA MET A 1 -9.32 -5.15 6.39
C MET A 1 -8.96 -4.57 7.76
N SER A 2 -8.41 -5.33 8.71
CA SER A 2 -8.01 -4.80 10.02
C SER A 2 -6.62 -4.16 9.94
N ALA A 3 -6.33 -3.18 10.80
CA ALA A 3 -5.04 -2.49 10.85
C ALA A 3 -3.86 -3.47 10.96
N ASN A 4 -3.91 -4.42 11.90
CA ASN A 4 -2.86 -5.41 12.11
C ASN A 4 -2.57 -6.30 10.88
N LYS A 5 -3.54 -6.50 9.98
CA LYS A 5 -3.32 -7.26 8.72
C LYS A 5 -2.61 -6.40 7.69
N ALA A 6 -2.96 -5.12 7.61
CA ALA A 6 -2.31 -4.16 6.74
C ALA A 6 -0.87 -3.91 7.21
N GLU A 7 -0.65 -3.72 8.52
CA GLU A 7 0.67 -3.53 9.13
C GLU A 7 1.59 -4.70 8.81
N ARG A 8 1.13 -5.95 9.00
CA ARG A 8 1.93 -7.12 8.62
C ARG A 8 2.33 -7.11 7.16
N VAL A 9 1.46 -6.71 6.23
CA VAL A 9 1.85 -6.68 4.81
C VAL A 9 2.83 -5.54 4.54
N ILE A 10 2.63 -4.37 5.15
CA ILE A 10 3.58 -3.26 5.02
C ILE A 10 4.96 -3.64 5.58
N GLU A 11 5.02 -4.36 6.70
CA GLU A 11 6.25 -4.81 7.35
C GLU A 11 6.91 -6.01 6.65
N ILE A 12 6.15 -7.06 6.30
CA ILE A 12 6.66 -8.24 5.56
C ILE A 12 7.23 -7.81 4.22
N ASP A 13 6.52 -6.92 3.55
CA ASP A 13 6.95 -6.40 2.28
C ASP A 13 7.98 -5.27 2.48
N GLN A 14 8.26 -4.80 3.70
CA GLN A 14 9.18 -3.69 4.01
C GLN A 14 9.02 -2.49 3.07
N ILE A 15 7.82 -2.16 2.58
CA ILE A 15 7.60 -1.38 1.33
C ILE A 15 8.44 -0.10 1.16
N CYS A 16 8.85 0.52 2.25
CA CYS A 16 9.68 1.71 2.29
C CYS A 16 11.11 1.48 1.73
N GLY A 17 11.69 2.51 1.12
CA GLY A 17 13.08 2.54 0.67
C GLY A 17 13.41 1.73 -0.59
N ARG A 18 12.40 1.22 -1.31
CA ARG A 18 12.61 0.56 -2.62
C ARG A 18 11.86 1.27 -3.74
N LEU A 19 12.26 0.95 -4.97
CA LEU A 19 11.64 1.45 -6.19
C LEU A 19 10.20 0.95 -6.30
N TYR A 20 9.35 1.81 -6.86
CA TYR A 20 7.93 1.53 -7.07
C TYR A 20 7.69 0.25 -7.90
N GLU A 21 8.46 0.03 -8.97
CA GLU A 21 8.33 -1.16 -9.83
C GLU A 21 8.62 -2.47 -9.08
N ASP A 22 9.68 -2.49 -8.27
CA ASP A 22 10.03 -3.66 -7.44
C ASP A 22 8.96 -3.97 -6.39
N ARG A 23 8.19 -2.96 -5.96
CA ARG A 23 7.06 -3.13 -5.04
C ARG A 23 5.82 -3.61 -5.74
N ARG A 24 5.52 -3.03 -6.90
CA ARG A 24 4.38 -3.42 -7.73
C ARG A 24 4.42 -4.91 -8.02
N MET A 25 5.57 -5.40 -8.53
CA MET A 25 5.74 -6.82 -8.86
C MET A 25 5.58 -7.75 -7.65
N ARG A 26 6.11 -7.37 -6.47
CA ARG A 26 6.00 -8.21 -5.26
C ARG A 26 4.57 -8.25 -4.72
N LEU A 27 3.88 -7.11 -4.68
CA LEU A 27 2.49 -7.03 -4.21
C LEU A 27 1.51 -7.76 -5.13
N GLU A 28 1.82 -7.85 -6.42
CA GLU A 28 1.01 -8.56 -7.42
C GLU A 28 1.10 -10.09 -7.27
N LEU A 29 2.21 -10.59 -6.72
CA LEU A 29 2.41 -12.00 -6.39
C LEU A 29 1.77 -12.42 -5.05
N MET A 30 1.27 -11.46 -4.26
CA MET A 30 0.62 -11.75 -2.97
C MET A 30 -0.82 -12.24 -3.13
N PRO A 31 -1.35 -13.02 -2.14
CA PRO A 31 -2.74 -13.42 -2.14
C PRO A 31 -3.68 -12.22 -2.20
N TYR A 32 -4.62 -12.26 -3.15
CA TYR A 32 -5.49 -11.15 -3.55
C TYR A 32 -6.20 -10.43 -2.38
N ARG A 33 -6.59 -11.16 -1.32
CA ARG A 33 -7.33 -10.60 -0.17
C ARG A 33 -6.59 -9.51 0.60
N VAL A 34 -5.27 -9.47 0.56
CA VAL A 34 -4.46 -8.52 1.34
C VAL A 34 -3.57 -7.65 0.45
N GLY A 35 -3.05 -8.20 -0.65
CA GLY A 35 -2.23 -7.45 -1.59
C GLY A 35 -3.02 -6.40 -2.40
N TYR A 36 -4.23 -6.75 -2.85
CA TYR A 36 -4.99 -5.90 -3.78
C TYR A 36 -5.34 -4.50 -3.22
N PRO A 37 -5.84 -4.36 -1.96
CA PRO A 37 -6.11 -3.03 -1.40
C PRO A 37 -4.86 -2.15 -1.29
N ILE A 38 -3.70 -2.76 -0.99
CA ILE A 38 -2.43 -2.04 -0.82
C ILE A 38 -1.85 -1.66 -2.18
N LEU A 39 -1.86 -2.59 -3.13
CA LEU A 39 -1.44 -2.35 -4.52
C LEU A 39 -2.22 -1.20 -5.14
N LYS A 40 -3.54 -1.16 -4.95
CA LYS A 40 -4.40 -0.08 -5.45
C LYS A 40 -4.03 1.29 -4.86
N LEU A 41 -3.68 1.35 -3.57
CA LEU A 41 -3.22 2.58 -2.92
C LEU A 41 -1.86 3.04 -3.46
N VAL A 42 -0.92 2.12 -3.60
CA VAL A 42 0.42 2.39 -4.15
C VAL A 42 0.33 2.90 -5.59
N TYR A 43 -0.51 2.28 -6.42
CA TYR A 43 -0.79 2.72 -7.78
C TYR A 43 -1.37 4.14 -7.81
N SER A 44 -2.40 4.41 -7.00
CA SER A 44 -2.99 5.74 -6.93
C SER A 44 -2.00 6.82 -6.48
N ALA A 45 -1.12 6.51 -5.52
CA ALA A 45 -0.09 7.43 -5.06
C ALA A 45 0.93 7.74 -6.18
N ALA A 46 1.34 6.72 -6.94
CA ALA A 46 2.23 6.88 -8.08
C ALA A 46 1.59 7.73 -9.19
N THR A 47 0.34 7.45 -9.56
CA THR A 47 -0.40 8.25 -10.55
C THR A 47 -0.51 9.71 -10.11
N ASN A 48 -0.81 9.96 -8.83
CA ASN A 48 -0.87 11.32 -8.29
C ASN A 48 0.49 12.03 -8.36
N ALA A 49 1.59 11.32 -8.06
CA ALA A 49 2.94 11.86 -8.16
C ALA A 49 3.32 12.21 -9.61
N ILE A 50 2.99 11.35 -10.56
CA ILE A 50 3.25 11.58 -11.99
C ILE A 50 2.41 12.76 -12.49
N HIS A 51 1.11 12.75 -12.22
CA HIS A 51 0.18 13.73 -12.77
C HIS A 51 0.31 15.12 -12.13
N ASN A 52 0.46 15.19 -10.80
CA ASN A 52 0.45 16.47 -10.09
C ASN A 52 1.85 17.05 -9.85
N VAL A 53 2.88 16.19 -9.77
CA VAL A 53 4.26 16.61 -9.47
C VAL A 53 5.17 16.44 -10.69
N GLY A 54 4.75 15.71 -11.73
CA GLY A 54 5.54 15.49 -12.93
C GLY A 54 6.71 14.52 -12.71
N LEU A 55 6.65 13.68 -11.67
CA LEU A 55 7.70 12.71 -11.37
C LEU A 55 7.69 11.57 -12.40
N ASN A 56 8.86 11.02 -12.69
CA ASN A 56 8.99 9.86 -13.58
C ASN A 56 8.70 8.56 -12.82
N GLU A 57 7.86 7.69 -13.39
CA GLU A 57 7.42 6.43 -12.76
C GLU A 57 8.60 5.55 -12.33
N ALA A 58 9.62 5.43 -13.18
CA ALA A 58 10.82 4.63 -12.89
C ALA A 58 11.69 5.19 -11.74
N SER A 59 11.52 6.46 -11.37
CA SER A 59 12.27 7.12 -10.29
C SER A 59 11.49 7.18 -8.97
N LEU A 60 10.26 6.67 -8.94
CA LEU A 60 9.43 6.73 -7.74
C LEU A 60 9.96 5.78 -6.67
N ILE A 61 10.20 6.35 -5.49
CA ILE A 61 10.62 5.61 -4.30
C ILE A 61 9.58 5.83 -3.21
N ILE A 62 9.08 4.73 -2.65
CA ILE A 62 8.19 4.80 -1.49
C ILE A 62 9.04 5.11 -0.28
N SER A 63 8.99 6.35 0.21
CA SER A 63 9.81 6.78 1.35
C SER A 63 9.21 6.33 2.68
N LYS A 64 7.89 6.40 2.81
CA LYS A 64 7.18 6.10 4.06
C LYS A 64 5.79 5.54 3.75
N ALA A 65 5.35 4.55 4.52
CA ALA A 65 4.00 4.04 4.50
C ALA A 65 3.56 3.72 5.93
N GLU A 66 2.40 4.23 6.34
CA GLU A 66 1.86 4.06 7.69
C GLU A 66 0.43 3.53 7.60
N VAL A 67 0.08 2.64 8.53
CA VAL A 67 -1.31 2.21 8.72
C VAL A 67 -1.87 2.99 9.89
N VAL A 68 -2.97 3.69 9.65
CA VAL A 68 -3.73 4.35 10.71
C VAL A 68 -5.00 3.56 10.95
N LYS A 69 -5.29 3.23 12.21
CA LYS A 69 -6.54 2.57 12.59
C LYS A 69 -7.70 3.55 12.41
N GLY A 70 -8.58 3.25 11.46
CA GLY A 70 -9.82 4.00 11.25
C GLY A 70 -10.93 3.62 12.23
N TYR A 71 -12.05 4.33 12.12
CA TYR A 71 -13.27 4.03 12.87
C TYR A 71 -13.79 2.63 12.51
N TYR A 72 -14.16 1.85 13.51
CA TYR A 72 -14.80 0.54 13.33
C TYR A 72 -16.24 0.63 13.82
N CYS A 73 -17.17 0.10 13.03
CA CYS A 73 -18.55 -0.05 13.47
C CYS A 73 -18.63 -1.27 14.40
N GLU A 74 -18.83 -1.03 15.69
CA GLU A 74 -19.11 -2.09 16.65
C GLU A 74 -20.53 -2.61 16.42
N LYS A 75 -20.65 -3.87 15.99
CA LYS A 75 -21.94 -4.54 15.87
C LYS A 75 -22.19 -5.32 17.15
N MET A 76 -23.26 -4.98 17.86
CA MET A 76 -23.75 -5.78 18.98
C MET A 76 -24.16 -7.16 18.44
N LYS A 77 -23.60 -8.21 19.04
CA LYS A 77 -24.06 -9.58 18.80
C LYS A 77 -25.20 -9.85 19.77
N THR A 78 -26.36 -10.19 19.23
CA THR A 78 -27.52 -10.71 19.98
C THR A 78 -27.29 -12.16 20.37
#